data_AF-A0A151QCF3-F1
#
_entry.id   AF-A0A151QCF3-F1
#
_cell.length_a   1.000
_cell.length_b   1.000
_cell.length_c   1.000
_cell.angle_alpha   90.00
_cell.angle_beta   90.00
_cell.angle_gamma   90.00
#
_symmetry.space_group_name_H-M   'P 1'
#
loop_
_entity.id
_entity.type
_entity.pdbx_description
1 polymer ?
#
loop_
_entity_poly.entity_id
_entity_poly.type
_entity_poly.pdbx_seq_one_letter_code
_entity_poly.pdbx_strand_id
1 'polypeptide(L)'
;MGCQFATSGFPLISGATRAFYGDPALLESLLYTTSAVCSEKRSVDEELRYLRATRANQISDAQDARIAQKRLLEITARRQFSAFKVMRSHLEEKYDFEYGKTCPNFERDYDELTFILGTVAGLQAVINDIASQQMVGVPTDIAPLSERALKCVSNTKWWGVPLAARSVVWNILPGGAEGKDVWGSFNRSMLIGERSGVRLAHVMYAISAQAAGDEKRFRDATKRWAAAQNFKPSKQYRLVEDISTLTMINLSDRYWSANIGTRTPIASIGTYWDESNSAAQDIDLGDLLE
;
A
#
# COMPACT_ATOMS: atom_id res chain seq x y z
N MET A 1 5.66 2.83 18.03
CA MET A 1 7.05 2.33 18.24
C MET A 1 7.75 1.91 16.95
N GLY A 2 7.14 1.14 16.03
CA GLY A 2 7.80 0.72 14.77
C GLY A 2 8.31 1.85 13.87
N CYS A 3 7.61 2.98 13.82
CA CYS A 3 8.03 4.12 12.99
C CYS A 3 9.31 4.81 13.44
N GLN A 4 9.54 4.95 14.76
CA GLN A 4 10.80 5.51 15.21
C GLN A 4 11.94 4.51 15.02
N PHE A 5 11.73 3.24 15.38
CA PHE A 5 12.72 2.18 15.21
C PHE A 5 13.20 2.01 13.75
N ALA A 6 12.27 1.98 12.78
CA ALA A 6 12.61 1.87 11.36
C ALA A 6 13.35 3.10 10.81
N THR A 7 13.19 4.28 11.42
CA THR A 7 13.84 5.52 10.97
C THR A 7 15.16 5.83 11.68
N SER A 8 15.33 5.44 12.95
CA SER A 8 16.51 5.81 13.76
C SER A 8 17.42 4.63 14.11
N GLY A 9 16.91 3.40 14.17
CA GLY A 9 17.71 2.19 14.45
C GLY A 9 18.37 1.58 13.21
N PHE A 10 17.99 2.04 12.02
CA PHE A 10 18.38 1.46 10.73
C PHE A 10 19.91 1.34 10.49
N PRO A 11 20.74 2.37 10.73
CA PRO A 11 22.19 2.27 10.50
C PRO A 11 22.89 1.29 11.46
N LEU A 12 22.33 1.09 12.65
CA LEU A 12 22.91 0.22 13.68
C LEU A 12 22.59 -1.26 13.41
N ILE A 13 21.42 -1.53 12.82
CA ILE A 13 20.95 -2.90 12.54
C ILE A 13 21.57 -3.46 11.27
N SER A 14 21.78 -2.67 10.21
CA SER A 14 22.48 -3.15 9.00
C SER A 14 23.92 -3.57 9.30
N GLY A 15 24.60 -2.87 10.23
CA GLY A 15 25.91 -3.28 10.76
C GLY A 15 25.85 -4.54 11.63
N ALA A 16 24.84 -4.68 12.49
CA ALA A 16 24.69 -5.81 13.41
C ALA A 16 24.10 -7.08 12.77
N THR A 17 23.35 -6.98 11.68
CA THR A 17 22.69 -8.12 11.01
C THR A 17 23.62 -9.00 10.20
N ARG A 18 24.81 -8.48 9.85
CA ARG A 18 25.95 -9.32 9.43
C ARG A 18 26.30 -10.41 10.47
N ALA A 19 25.95 -10.22 11.74
CA ALA A 19 26.16 -11.22 12.79
C ALA A 19 25.03 -12.27 12.92
N PHE A 20 23.89 -12.12 12.22
CA PHE A 20 22.70 -12.95 12.40
C PHE A 20 22.32 -13.83 11.17
N TYR A 21 23.24 -14.04 10.22
CA TYR A 21 23.04 -14.90 9.03
C TYR A 21 21.86 -14.51 8.10
N GLY A 22 21.28 -13.32 8.30
CA GLY A 22 20.34 -12.69 7.37
C GLY A 22 21.10 -11.89 6.33
N ASP A 23 20.56 -11.83 5.11
CA ASP A 23 21.15 -11.03 4.03
C ASP A 23 20.93 -9.53 4.33
N PRO A 24 21.97 -8.76 4.69
CA PRO A 24 21.79 -7.41 5.24
C PRO A 24 21.14 -6.46 4.25
N ALA A 25 21.42 -6.61 2.95
CA ALA A 25 20.85 -5.77 1.89
C ALA A 25 19.33 -6.01 1.72
N LEU A 26 18.90 -7.27 1.84
CA LEU A 26 17.46 -7.59 1.77
C LEU A 26 16.71 -7.06 2.99
N LEU A 27 17.32 -7.15 4.17
CA LEU A 27 16.76 -6.52 5.36
C LEU A 27 16.70 -4.99 5.22
N GLU A 28 17.73 -4.39 4.64
CA GLU A 28 17.77 -2.95 4.33
C GLU A 28 16.57 -2.52 3.48
N SER A 29 16.27 -3.28 2.42
CA SER A 29 15.09 -3.04 1.58
C SER A 29 13.77 -3.08 2.35
N LEU A 30 13.60 -4.08 3.22
CA LEU A 30 12.40 -4.21 4.06
C LEU A 30 12.27 -3.07 5.07
N LEU A 31 13.39 -2.63 5.65
CA LEU A 31 13.42 -1.49 6.56
C LEU A 31 13.06 -0.18 5.84
N TYR A 32 13.57 0.05 4.63
CA TYR A 32 13.14 1.19 3.83
C TYR A 32 11.64 1.14 3.52
N THR A 33 11.13 -0.04 3.13
CA THR A 33 9.70 -0.24 2.85
C THR A 33 8.84 0.09 4.06
N THR A 34 9.18 -0.43 5.24
CA THR A 34 8.44 -0.15 6.49
C THR A 34 8.59 1.29 6.96
N SER A 35 9.76 1.91 6.78
CA SER A 35 9.97 3.33 7.10
C SER A 35 9.15 4.27 6.19
N ALA A 36 8.86 3.84 4.95
CA ALA A 36 8.02 4.59 4.02
C ALA A 36 6.56 4.62 4.48
N VAL A 37 6.03 3.52 5.04
CA VAL A 37 4.66 3.48 5.60
C VAL A 37 4.45 4.57 6.66
N CYS A 38 5.51 4.94 7.40
CA CYS A 38 5.44 5.96 8.43
C CYS A 38 5.37 7.38 7.88
N SER A 39 6.12 7.70 6.81
CA SER A 39 5.98 8.99 6.13
C SER A 39 4.68 9.07 5.34
N GLU A 40 4.22 7.94 4.79
CA GLU A 40 2.93 7.83 4.11
C GLU A 40 1.75 8.05 5.07
N LYS A 41 1.80 7.49 6.28
CA LYS A 41 0.78 7.77 7.29
C LYS A 41 0.65 9.27 7.58
N ARG A 42 1.79 9.97 7.74
CA ARG A 42 1.80 11.42 7.96
C ARG A 42 1.28 12.18 6.74
N SER A 43 1.59 11.72 5.52
CA SER A 43 1.08 12.37 4.31
C SER A 43 -0.44 12.22 4.19
N VAL A 44 -1.00 11.08 4.61
CA VAL A 44 -2.45 10.89 4.70
C VAL A 44 -3.08 11.84 5.72
N ASP A 45 -2.46 12.08 6.87
CA ASP A 45 -3.00 13.04 7.85
C ASP A 45 -3.14 14.46 7.24
N GLU A 46 -2.12 14.92 6.50
CA GLU A 46 -2.17 16.20 5.77
C GLU A 46 -3.16 16.18 4.60
N GLU A 47 -3.35 15.04 3.95
CA GLU A 47 -4.38 14.88 2.93
C GLU A 47 -5.79 15.04 3.50
N LEU A 48 -6.07 14.42 4.63
CA LEU A 48 -7.37 14.54 5.29
C LEU A 48 -7.60 15.98 5.76
N ARG A 49 -6.55 16.67 6.23
CA ARG A 49 -6.60 18.11 6.53
C ARG A 49 -6.93 18.92 5.27
N TYR A 50 -6.27 18.63 4.15
CA TYR A 50 -6.53 19.27 2.85
C TYR A 50 -7.99 19.09 2.40
N LEU A 51 -8.53 17.86 2.47
CA LEU A 51 -9.90 17.56 2.06
C LEU A 51 -10.92 18.34 2.90
N ARG A 52 -10.74 18.37 4.23
CA ARG A 52 -11.62 19.11 5.15
C ARG A 52 -11.53 20.62 4.94
N ALA A 53 -10.32 21.18 4.81
CA ALA A 53 -10.12 22.60 4.56
C ALA A 53 -10.73 23.04 3.21
N THR A 54 -10.58 22.22 2.17
CA THR A 54 -11.20 22.47 0.86
C THR A 54 -12.72 22.52 0.98
N ARG A 55 -13.33 21.57 1.70
CA ARG A 55 -14.78 21.55 1.95
C ARG A 55 -15.26 22.77 2.73
N ALA A 56 -14.46 23.24 3.70
CA ALA A 56 -14.74 24.42 4.50
C ALA A 56 -14.43 25.76 3.79
N ASN A 57 -14.01 25.72 2.51
CA ASN A 57 -13.53 26.89 1.75
C ASN A 57 -12.37 27.65 2.40
N GLN A 58 -11.54 26.95 3.20
CA GLN A 58 -10.34 27.50 3.83
C GLN A 58 -9.13 27.34 2.88
N ILE A 59 -9.03 28.22 1.88
CA ILE A 59 -8.07 28.10 0.77
C ILE A 59 -6.61 28.08 1.27
N SER A 60 -6.23 28.96 2.20
CA SER A 60 -4.86 29.03 2.74
C SER A 60 -4.46 27.73 3.43
N ASP A 61 -5.36 27.18 4.24
CA ASP A 61 -5.11 25.95 5.00
C ASP A 61 -5.07 24.73 4.07
N ALA A 62 -5.91 24.72 3.03
CA ALA A 62 -5.86 23.68 2.01
C ALA A 62 -4.53 23.72 1.23
N GLN A 63 -4.05 24.91 0.85
CA GLN A 63 -2.76 25.04 0.17
C GLN A 63 -1.59 24.61 1.05
N ASP A 64 -1.56 25.03 2.31
CA ASP A 64 -0.55 24.62 3.30
C ASP A 64 -0.51 23.10 3.46
N ALA A 65 -1.67 22.49 3.77
CA ALA A 65 -1.80 21.05 3.94
C ALA A 65 -1.36 20.27 2.68
N ARG A 66 -1.70 20.77 1.48
CA ARG A 66 -1.29 20.13 0.22
C ARG A 66 0.22 20.20 0.01
N ILE A 67 0.87 21.30 0.36
CA ILE A 67 2.34 21.43 0.29
C ILE A 67 3.00 20.50 1.30
N ALA A 68 2.50 20.45 2.53
CA ALA A 68 2.98 19.54 3.57
C ALA A 68 2.86 18.07 3.14
N GLN A 69 1.72 17.69 2.57
CA GLN A 69 1.48 16.36 2.00
C GLN A 69 2.52 16.03 0.92
N LYS A 70 2.75 16.92 -0.06
CA LYS A 70 3.72 16.69 -1.15
C LYS A 70 5.14 16.47 -0.63
N ARG A 71 5.58 17.25 0.36
CA ARG A 71 6.90 17.08 1.01
C ARG A 71 7.02 15.71 1.67
N LEU A 72 5.96 15.23 2.32
CA LEU A 72 5.95 13.90 2.94
C LEU A 72 5.92 12.78 1.90
N LEU A 73 5.22 12.99 0.78
CA LEU A 73 5.19 12.05 -0.34
C LEU A 73 6.55 11.95 -1.05
N GLU A 74 7.30 13.04 -1.17
CA GLU A 74 8.68 13.02 -1.67
C GLU A 74 9.57 12.11 -0.80
N ILE A 75 9.53 12.28 0.53
CA ILE A 75 10.27 11.43 1.48
C ILE A 75 9.84 9.97 1.34
N THR A 76 8.54 9.73 1.18
CA THR A 76 7.96 8.39 1.01
C THR A 76 8.46 7.73 -0.27
N ALA A 77 8.37 8.44 -1.40
CA ALA A 77 8.82 7.97 -2.70
C ALA A 77 10.33 7.68 -2.71
N ARG A 78 11.14 8.54 -2.07
CA ARG A 78 12.58 8.33 -1.92
C ARG A 78 12.91 7.04 -1.19
N ARG A 79 12.22 6.76 -0.07
CA ARG A 79 12.41 5.52 0.70
C ARG A 79 11.97 4.29 -0.07
N GLN A 80 10.79 4.35 -0.70
CA GLN A 80 10.27 3.26 -1.53
C GLN A 80 11.17 2.96 -2.73
N PHE A 81 11.71 4.00 -3.38
CA PHE A 81 12.64 3.83 -4.48
C PHE A 81 13.98 3.25 -4.03
N SER A 82 14.50 3.66 -2.87
CA SER A 82 15.69 3.02 -2.27
C SER A 82 15.43 1.55 -1.95
N ALA A 83 14.29 1.21 -1.35
CA ALA A 83 13.90 -0.18 -1.09
C ALA A 83 13.92 -1.03 -2.37
N PHE A 84 13.29 -0.52 -3.44
CA PHE A 84 13.24 -1.18 -4.73
C PHE A 84 14.64 -1.36 -5.34
N LYS A 85 15.46 -0.31 -5.35
CA LYS A 85 16.82 -0.36 -5.92
C LYS A 85 17.69 -1.38 -5.20
N VAL A 86 17.72 -1.35 -3.87
CA VAL A 86 18.53 -2.26 -3.06
C VAL A 86 18.07 -3.71 -3.26
N MET A 87 16.76 -3.96 -3.23
CA MET A 87 16.22 -5.30 -3.53
C MET A 87 16.63 -5.75 -4.93
N ARG A 88 16.42 -4.91 -5.94
CA ARG A 88 16.67 -5.26 -7.34
C ARG A 88 18.14 -5.60 -7.56
N SER A 89 19.05 -4.68 -7.23
CA SER A 89 20.49 -4.88 -7.48
C SER A 89 21.02 -6.10 -6.76
N HIS A 90 20.61 -6.30 -5.51
CA HIS A 90 21.12 -7.40 -4.70
C HIS A 90 20.61 -8.76 -5.18
N LEU A 91 19.32 -8.86 -5.52
CA LEU A 91 18.77 -10.12 -6.03
C LEU A 91 19.27 -10.44 -7.45
N GLU A 92 19.40 -9.44 -8.33
CA GLU A 92 19.97 -9.62 -9.68
C GLU A 92 21.37 -10.22 -9.60
N GLU A 93 22.24 -9.71 -8.71
CA GLU A 93 23.58 -10.24 -8.48
C GLU A 93 23.54 -11.65 -7.88
N LYS A 94 22.71 -11.88 -6.86
CA LYS A 94 22.66 -13.15 -6.13
C LYS A 94 22.13 -14.32 -6.97
N TYR A 95 21.17 -14.06 -7.86
CA TYR A 95 20.47 -15.09 -8.64
C TYR A 95 20.77 -15.03 -10.15
N ASP A 96 21.70 -14.17 -10.57
CA ASP A 96 22.12 -13.98 -11.97
C ASP A 96 20.93 -13.85 -12.95
N PHE A 97 20.11 -12.81 -12.73
CA PHE A 97 18.95 -12.53 -13.57
C PHE A 97 18.80 -11.04 -13.87
N GLU A 98 17.96 -10.71 -14.85
CA GLU A 98 17.62 -9.33 -15.18
C GLU A 98 16.14 -9.05 -14.84
N TYR A 99 15.91 -8.08 -13.96
CA TYR A 99 14.62 -7.78 -13.37
C TYR A 99 13.58 -7.44 -14.44
N GLY A 100 12.47 -8.17 -14.43
CA GLY A 100 11.38 -7.98 -15.39
C GLY A 100 11.69 -8.47 -16.80
N LYS A 101 12.80 -9.18 -17.02
CA LYS A 101 13.11 -9.88 -18.28
C LYS A 101 13.25 -11.38 -18.09
N THR A 102 14.05 -11.83 -17.13
CA THR A 102 14.22 -13.25 -16.80
C THR A 102 13.68 -13.55 -15.40
N CYS A 103 13.24 -14.79 -15.18
CA CYS A 103 12.70 -15.21 -13.90
C CYS A 103 13.81 -15.85 -13.04
N PRO A 104 14.07 -15.33 -11.83
CA PRO A 104 14.99 -15.96 -10.90
C PRO A 104 14.41 -17.25 -10.35
N ASN A 105 15.30 -18.18 -9.96
CA ASN A 105 14.94 -19.36 -9.19
C ASN A 105 15.32 -19.15 -7.72
N PHE A 106 14.40 -18.66 -6.91
CA PHE A 106 14.67 -18.36 -5.51
C PHE A 106 14.86 -19.63 -4.67
N GLU A 107 15.94 -19.68 -3.90
CA GLU A 107 16.20 -20.78 -2.96
C GLU A 107 15.50 -20.58 -1.62
N ARG A 108 15.23 -19.32 -1.24
CA ARG A 108 14.68 -18.95 0.06
C ARG A 108 13.39 -18.16 -0.08
N ASP A 109 12.37 -18.53 0.70
CA ASP A 109 11.12 -17.79 0.83
C ASP A 109 11.33 -16.33 1.25
N TYR A 110 12.36 -16.05 2.04
CA TYR A 110 12.71 -14.69 2.45
C TYR A 110 13.12 -13.81 1.26
N ASP A 111 13.86 -14.36 0.31
CA ASP A 111 14.34 -13.64 -0.87
C ASP A 111 13.18 -13.38 -1.82
N GLU A 112 12.32 -14.38 -2.02
CA GLU A 112 11.10 -14.24 -2.82
C GLU A 112 10.08 -13.27 -2.19
N LEU A 113 9.94 -13.26 -0.86
CA LEU A 113 9.12 -12.27 -0.15
C LEU A 113 9.70 -10.86 -0.31
N THR A 114 11.02 -10.70 -0.16
CA THR A 114 11.69 -9.41 -0.31
C THR A 114 11.57 -8.90 -1.74
N PHE A 115 11.68 -9.78 -2.73
CA PHE A 115 11.41 -9.47 -4.13
C PHE A 115 10.00 -8.87 -4.29
N ILE A 116 8.97 -9.53 -3.77
CA ILE A 116 7.58 -9.07 -3.89
C ILE A 116 7.37 -7.72 -3.19
N LEU A 117 7.81 -7.60 -1.93
CA LEU A 117 7.61 -6.36 -1.16
C LEU A 117 8.42 -5.20 -1.73
N GLY A 118 9.65 -5.45 -2.17
CA GLY A 118 10.48 -4.46 -2.87
C GLY A 118 9.88 -4.03 -4.20
N THR A 119 9.26 -4.96 -4.95
CA THR A 119 8.55 -4.65 -6.19
C THR A 119 7.32 -3.78 -5.91
N VAL A 120 6.52 -4.11 -4.89
CA VAL A 120 5.38 -3.29 -4.47
C VAL A 120 5.84 -1.90 -4.03
N ALA A 121 6.94 -1.80 -3.27
CA ALA A 121 7.53 -0.52 -2.92
C ALA A 121 7.93 0.28 -4.17
N GLY A 122 8.55 -0.36 -5.17
CA GLY A 122 8.87 0.29 -6.45
C GLY A 122 7.64 0.86 -7.16
N LEU A 123 6.54 0.09 -7.21
CA LEU A 123 5.27 0.56 -7.76
C LEU A 123 4.69 1.76 -7.00
N GLN A 124 4.72 1.70 -5.66
CA GLN A 124 4.28 2.81 -4.82
C GLN A 124 5.18 4.05 -4.97
N ALA A 125 6.50 3.87 -5.17
CA ALA A 125 7.44 4.95 -5.38
C ALA A 125 7.05 5.78 -6.61
N VAL A 126 6.67 5.12 -7.72
CA VAL A 126 6.22 5.81 -8.94
C VAL A 126 4.99 6.68 -8.65
N ILE A 127 3.99 6.12 -7.96
CA ILE A 127 2.74 6.83 -7.66
C ILE A 127 2.99 8.02 -6.72
N ASN A 128 3.76 7.79 -5.66
CA ASN A 128 4.05 8.81 -4.66
C ASN A 128 4.96 9.91 -5.21
N ASP A 129 5.89 9.58 -6.12
CA ASP A 129 6.71 10.58 -6.79
C ASP A 129 5.85 11.48 -7.69
N ILE A 130 4.97 10.90 -8.50
CA ILE A 130 4.00 11.67 -9.32
C ILE A 130 3.14 12.57 -8.42
N ALA A 131 2.61 12.06 -7.32
CA ALA A 131 1.79 12.82 -6.38
C ALA A 131 2.58 13.96 -5.69
N SER A 132 3.91 13.82 -5.58
CA SER A 132 4.82 14.85 -5.08
C SER A 132 5.34 15.82 -6.16
N GLN A 133 4.88 15.71 -7.41
CA GLN A 133 5.36 16.46 -8.59
C GLN A 133 6.77 16.06 -9.05
N GLN A 134 7.07 14.76 -9.00
CA GLN A 134 8.30 14.16 -9.52
C GLN A 134 9.59 14.72 -8.90
N MET A 135 9.56 15.04 -7.60
CA MET A 135 10.71 15.62 -6.89
C MET A 135 11.88 14.64 -6.73
N VAL A 136 11.62 13.32 -6.78
CA VAL A 136 12.64 12.27 -6.66
C VAL A 136 13.16 11.83 -8.03
N GLY A 137 12.30 11.85 -9.05
CA GLY A 137 12.64 11.41 -10.41
C GLY A 137 12.62 9.88 -10.54
N VAL A 138 11.59 9.24 -9.98
CA VAL A 138 11.42 7.78 -10.04
C VAL A 138 11.08 7.36 -11.49
N PRO A 139 11.86 6.44 -12.09
CA PRO A 139 11.58 5.96 -13.44
C PRO A 139 10.21 5.29 -13.58
N THR A 140 9.46 5.66 -14.62
CA THR A 140 8.10 5.13 -14.87
C THR A 140 8.11 3.72 -15.46
N ASP A 141 9.23 3.27 -16.02
CA ASP A 141 9.44 1.92 -16.55
C ASP A 141 9.46 0.83 -15.45
N ILE A 142 9.57 1.23 -14.18
CA ILE A 142 9.39 0.35 -13.02
C ILE A 142 8.02 -0.35 -13.09
N ALA A 143 6.96 0.33 -13.54
CA ALA A 143 5.63 -0.26 -13.62
C ALA A 143 5.56 -1.47 -14.58
N PRO A 144 5.89 -1.34 -15.88
CA PRO A 144 5.89 -2.48 -16.79
C PRO A 144 6.96 -3.54 -16.45
N LEU A 145 8.11 -3.17 -15.89
CA LEU A 145 9.11 -4.15 -15.42
C LEU A 145 8.57 -4.98 -14.24
N SER A 146 7.93 -4.32 -13.28
CA SER A 146 7.32 -4.96 -12.11
C SER A 146 6.17 -5.89 -12.50
N GLU A 147 5.36 -5.53 -13.50
CA GLU A 147 4.33 -6.43 -14.03
C GLU A 147 4.92 -7.75 -14.52
N ARG A 148 6.03 -7.68 -15.25
CA ARG A 148 6.72 -8.86 -15.78
C ARG A 148 7.41 -9.64 -14.68
N ALA A 149 8.12 -8.97 -13.77
CA ALA A 149 8.79 -9.58 -12.62
C ALA A 149 7.82 -10.37 -11.73
N LEU A 150 6.63 -9.84 -11.46
CA LEU A 150 5.63 -10.51 -10.62
C LEU A 150 5.00 -11.76 -11.28
N LYS A 151 5.24 -12.02 -12.58
CA LYS A 151 4.88 -13.32 -13.21
C LYS A 151 5.76 -14.46 -12.71
N CYS A 152 6.97 -14.15 -12.24
CA CYS A 152 7.98 -15.14 -11.86
C CYS A 152 7.74 -15.78 -10.49
N VAL A 153 6.81 -15.24 -9.70
CA VAL A 153 6.53 -15.68 -8.32
C VAL A 153 5.12 -16.24 -8.19
N SER A 154 4.93 -17.16 -7.25
CA SER A 154 3.66 -17.86 -7.11
C SER A 154 2.57 -16.97 -6.48
N ASN A 155 1.47 -16.77 -7.21
CA ASN A 155 0.35 -15.98 -6.71
C ASN A 155 -0.34 -16.63 -5.48
N THR A 156 -0.42 -17.96 -5.44
CA THR A 156 -1.07 -18.68 -4.33
C THR A 156 -0.18 -18.72 -3.09
N LYS A 157 1.13 -18.90 -3.27
CA LYS A 157 2.11 -18.85 -2.17
C LYS A 157 2.11 -17.48 -1.52
N TRP A 158 2.09 -16.43 -2.33
CA TRP A 158 2.11 -15.04 -1.87
C TRP A 158 0.73 -14.40 -1.85
N TRP A 159 -0.23 -15.17 -1.30
CA TRP A 159 -1.49 -14.67 -0.75
C TRP A 159 -2.28 -13.73 -1.69
N GLY A 160 -2.16 -13.95 -3.00
CA GLY A 160 -2.83 -13.20 -4.07
C GLY A 160 -2.12 -11.92 -4.52
N VAL A 161 -1.02 -11.50 -3.89
CA VAL A 161 -0.38 -10.21 -4.20
C VAL A 161 0.21 -10.13 -5.58
N PRO A 162 0.97 -11.12 -6.09
CA PRO A 162 1.60 -10.97 -7.39
C PRO A 162 0.59 -10.65 -8.50
N LEU A 163 -0.57 -11.30 -8.52
CA LEU A 163 -1.62 -11.00 -9.47
C LEU A 163 -2.35 -9.68 -9.15
N ALA A 164 -2.62 -9.37 -7.88
CA ALA A 164 -3.25 -8.11 -7.50
C ALA A 164 -2.37 -6.91 -7.89
N ALA A 165 -1.07 -6.94 -7.59
CA ALA A 165 -0.12 -5.87 -7.94
C ALA A 165 0.02 -5.71 -9.46
N ARG A 166 0.04 -6.80 -10.22
CA ARG A 166 -0.03 -6.75 -11.70
C ARG A 166 -1.33 -6.10 -12.16
N SER A 167 -2.46 -6.40 -11.51
CA SER A 167 -3.75 -5.81 -11.82
C SER A 167 -3.79 -4.30 -11.51
N VAL A 168 -3.10 -3.84 -10.46
CA VAL A 168 -2.89 -2.40 -10.20
C VAL A 168 -2.17 -1.75 -11.38
N VAL A 169 -1.09 -2.36 -11.88
CA VAL A 169 -0.36 -1.84 -13.04
C VAL A 169 -1.24 -1.76 -14.29
N TRP A 170 -2.02 -2.81 -14.58
CA TRP A 170 -2.94 -2.81 -15.72
C TRP A 170 -4.03 -1.74 -15.62
N ASN A 171 -4.48 -1.43 -14.39
CA ASN A 171 -5.52 -0.43 -14.14
C ASN A 171 -5.00 1.01 -14.31
N ILE A 172 -3.71 1.25 -14.03
CA ILE A 172 -3.12 2.59 -14.07
C ILE A 172 -2.51 2.91 -15.44
N LEU A 173 -1.93 1.92 -16.12
CA LEU A 173 -1.28 2.16 -17.41
C LEU A 173 -2.31 2.31 -18.54
N PRO A 174 -2.24 3.36 -19.38
CA PRO A 174 -3.03 3.47 -20.59
C PRO A 174 -2.88 2.23 -21.48
N GLY A 175 -3.99 1.62 -21.90
CA GLY A 175 -3.99 0.36 -22.67
C GLY A 175 -3.55 -0.89 -21.88
N GLY A 176 -3.15 -0.74 -20.61
CA GLY A 176 -2.65 -1.83 -19.78
C GLY A 176 -3.67 -2.94 -19.53
N ALA A 177 -4.96 -2.61 -19.54
CA ALA A 177 -6.07 -3.54 -19.35
C ALA A 177 -6.47 -4.32 -20.62
N GLU A 178 -5.94 -3.98 -21.80
CA GLU A 178 -6.32 -4.65 -23.05
C GLU A 178 -6.11 -6.16 -22.99
N GLY A 179 -7.19 -6.89 -23.30
CA GLY A 179 -7.24 -8.36 -23.27
C GLY A 179 -7.19 -8.99 -21.87
N LYS A 180 -7.34 -8.21 -20.79
CA LYS A 180 -7.20 -8.70 -19.40
C LYS A 180 -8.45 -8.43 -18.57
N ASP A 181 -8.85 -9.43 -17.80
CA ASP A 181 -9.87 -9.26 -16.75
C ASP A 181 -9.22 -8.74 -15.46
N VAL A 182 -9.07 -7.41 -15.37
CA VAL A 182 -8.43 -6.73 -14.22
C VAL A 182 -9.20 -7.00 -12.93
N TRP A 183 -10.52 -6.78 -12.93
CA TRP A 183 -11.34 -6.88 -11.72
C TRP A 183 -11.56 -8.32 -11.28
N GLY A 184 -11.72 -9.28 -12.20
CA GLY A 184 -11.75 -10.70 -11.83
C GLY A 184 -10.39 -11.21 -11.35
N SER A 185 -9.28 -10.61 -11.80
CA SER A 185 -7.95 -10.90 -11.25
C SER A 185 -7.80 -10.42 -9.80
N PHE A 186 -8.32 -9.24 -9.46
CA PHE A 186 -8.41 -8.80 -8.07
C PHE A 186 -9.31 -9.70 -7.23
N ASN A 187 -10.50 -10.07 -7.71
CA ASN A 187 -11.43 -10.93 -6.98
C ASN A 187 -10.81 -12.29 -6.62
N ARG A 188 -10.11 -12.90 -7.57
CA ARG A 188 -9.35 -14.15 -7.33
C ARG A 188 -8.25 -13.95 -6.29
N SER A 189 -7.53 -12.83 -6.38
CA SER A 189 -6.44 -12.50 -5.45
C SER A 189 -6.94 -12.25 -4.02
N MET A 190 -8.06 -11.55 -3.87
CA MET A 190 -8.73 -11.33 -2.58
C MET A 190 -9.15 -12.66 -1.93
N LEU A 191 -9.74 -13.58 -2.69
CA LEU A 191 -10.10 -14.91 -2.19
C LEU A 191 -8.89 -15.70 -1.66
N ILE A 192 -7.74 -15.61 -2.33
CA ILE A 192 -6.50 -16.23 -1.86
C ILE A 192 -6.05 -15.54 -0.56
N GLY A 193 -6.01 -14.21 -0.54
CA GLY A 193 -5.60 -13.44 0.64
C GLY A 193 -6.44 -13.70 1.88
N GLU A 194 -7.77 -13.81 1.74
CA GLU A 194 -8.69 -14.18 2.82
C GLU A 194 -8.35 -15.54 3.43
N ARG A 195 -8.05 -16.54 2.59
CA ARG A 195 -7.69 -17.90 3.03
C ARG A 195 -6.31 -17.96 3.65
N SER A 196 -5.37 -17.16 3.14
CA SER A 196 -3.98 -17.10 3.62
C SER A 196 -3.80 -16.23 4.87
N GLY A 197 -4.85 -15.51 5.30
CA GLY A 197 -4.76 -14.62 6.46
C GLY A 197 -4.01 -13.30 6.18
N VAL A 198 -3.92 -12.87 4.92
CA VAL A 198 -3.24 -11.62 4.51
C VAL A 198 -4.04 -10.93 3.41
N ARG A 199 -4.59 -9.75 3.69
CA ARG A 199 -5.58 -9.06 2.85
C ARG A 199 -5.04 -7.86 2.07
N LEU A 200 -3.72 -7.71 1.86
CA LEU A 200 -3.22 -6.59 1.02
C LEU A 200 -3.76 -6.63 -0.43
N ALA A 201 -4.21 -7.78 -0.94
CA ALA A 201 -4.96 -7.83 -2.21
C ALA A 201 -6.28 -7.01 -2.18
N HIS A 202 -6.97 -6.93 -1.03
CA HIS A 202 -8.16 -6.08 -0.88
C HIS A 202 -7.79 -4.60 -0.95
N VAL A 203 -6.68 -4.22 -0.32
CA VAL A 203 -6.17 -2.85 -0.36
C VAL A 203 -5.84 -2.46 -1.80
N MET A 204 -5.17 -3.33 -2.55
CA MET A 204 -4.83 -3.09 -3.96
C MET A 204 -6.08 -2.94 -4.85
N TYR A 205 -7.13 -3.74 -4.60
CA TYR A 205 -8.42 -3.58 -5.27
C TYR A 205 -9.09 -2.24 -4.92
N ALA A 206 -9.13 -1.89 -3.64
CA ALA A 206 -9.73 -0.64 -3.17
C ALA A 206 -9.00 0.61 -3.71
N ILE A 207 -7.66 0.61 -3.70
CA ILE A 207 -6.85 1.69 -4.30
C ILE A 207 -7.14 1.81 -5.80
N SER A 208 -7.22 0.67 -6.50
CA SER A 208 -7.49 0.67 -7.94
C SER A 208 -8.88 1.18 -8.28
N ALA A 209 -9.89 0.80 -7.48
CA ALA A 209 -11.26 1.31 -7.62
C ALA A 209 -11.33 2.81 -7.35
N GLN A 210 -10.68 3.29 -6.29
CA GLN A 210 -10.61 4.71 -5.96
C GLN A 210 -9.91 5.51 -7.07
N ALA A 211 -8.78 5.02 -7.59
CA ALA A 211 -8.04 5.66 -8.68
C ALA A 211 -8.85 5.72 -9.99
N ALA A 212 -9.70 4.73 -10.24
CA ALA A 212 -10.61 4.70 -11.39
C ALA A 212 -11.88 5.55 -11.20
N GLY A 213 -12.12 6.13 -10.02
CA GLY A 213 -13.38 6.79 -9.69
C GLY A 213 -14.58 5.83 -9.61
N ASP A 214 -14.34 4.51 -9.50
CA ASP A 214 -15.41 3.51 -9.39
C ASP A 214 -15.82 3.35 -7.92
N GLU A 215 -16.69 4.27 -7.48
CA GLU A 215 -17.19 4.27 -6.11
C GLU A 215 -17.91 2.96 -5.76
N LYS A 216 -18.62 2.34 -6.70
CA LYS A 216 -19.32 1.08 -6.46
C LYS A 216 -18.34 -0.03 -6.08
N ARG A 217 -17.23 -0.17 -6.80
CA ARG A 217 -16.19 -1.15 -6.48
C ARG A 217 -15.42 -0.80 -5.22
N PHE A 218 -15.20 0.49 -4.96
CA PHE A 218 -14.57 0.93 -3.73
C PHE A 218 -15.42 0.54 -2.51
N ARG A 219 -16.74 0.78 -2.57
CA ARG A 219 -17.68 0.39 -1.50
C ARG A 219 -17.79 -1.13 -1.37
N ASP A 220 -17.81 -1.87 -2.47
CA ASP A 220 -17.76 -3.33 -2.46
C ASP A 220 -16.50 -3.87 -1.75
N ALA A 221 -15.33 -3.28 -2.03
CA ALA A 221 -14.06 -3.67 -1.42
C ALA A 221 -14.07 -3.57 0.11
N THR A 222 -14.52 -2.43 0.62
CA THR A 222 -14.55 -2.10 2.06
C THR A 222 -15.67 -2.85 2.79
N LYS A 223 -16.84 -3.06 2.15
CA LYS A 223 -17.89 -3.95 2.67
C LYS A 223 -17.40 -5.37 2.81
N ARG A 224 -16.73 -5.90 1.79
CA ARG A 224 -16.13 -7.23 1.84
C ARG A 224 -15.05 -7.33 2.92
N TRP A 225 -14.23 -6.29 3.08
CA TRP A 225 -13.25 -6.21 4.16
C TRP A 225 -13.91 -6.30 5.54
N ALA A 226 -14.99 -5.56 5.76
CA ALA A 226 -15.71 -5.51 7.03
C ALA A 226 -16.51 -6.79 7.34
N ALA A 227 -17.05 -7.44 6.30
CA ALA A 227 -17.82 -8.68 6.44
C ALA A 227 -17.00 -9.90 6.88
N ALA A 228 -15.67 -9.78 6.96
CA ALA A 228 -14.76 -10.88 7.29
C ALA A 228 -14.73 -11.21 8.81
N GLN A 229 -15.90 -11.49 9.41
CA GLN A 229 -16.08 -11.69 10.86
C GLN A 229 -15.27 -12.86 11.44
N ASN A 230 -14.95 -13.88 10.62
CA ASN A 230 -14.16 -15.06 11.02
C ASN A 230 -12.75 -15.07 10.44
N PHE A 231 -12.26 -13.92 9.96
CA PHE A 231 -10.92 -13.81 9.40
C PHE A 231 -9.86 -14.10 10.47
N LYS A 232 -8.91 -14.98 10.15
CA LYS A 232 -7.78 -15.31 11.01
C LYS A 232 -6.50 -14.75 10.38
N PRO A 233 -5.96 -13.63 10.90
CA PRO A 233 -4.70 -13.08 10.43
C PRO A 233 -3.57 -14.11 10.51
N SER A 234 -2.73 -14.15 9.48
CA SER A 234 -1.52 -14.97 9.50
C SER A 234 -0.61 -14.56 10.66
N LYS A 235 -0.15 -15.54 11.45
CA LYS A 235 0.84 -15.30 12.50
C LYS A 235 2.20 -14.91 11.91
N GLN A 236 2.56 -15.50 10.77
CA GLN A 236 3.85 -15.27 10.11
C GLN A 236 3.91 -13.91 9.43
N TYR A 237 2.82 -13.47 8.79
CA TYR A 237 2.76 -12.23 8.02
C TYR A 237 1.93 -11.15 8.71
N ARG A 238 1.90 -11.17 10.06
CA ARG A 238 1.08 -10.27 10.88
C ARG A 238 1.33 -8.80 10.55
N LEU A 239 2.59 -8.40 10.38
CA LEU A 239 2.97 -7.03 10.04
C LEU A 239 2.33 -6.57 8.72
N VAL A 240 2.27 -7.45 7.71
CA VAL A 240 1.70 -7.11 6.40
C VAL A 240 0.20 -6.91 6.52
N GLU A 241 -0.48 -7.73 7.31
CA GLU A 241 -1.92 -7.58 7.57
C GLU A 241 -2.22 -6.32 8.40
N ASP A 242 -1.40 -5.99 9.39
CA ASP A 242 -1.55 -4.77 10.19
C ASP A 242 -1.37 -3.51 9.31
N ILE A 243 -0.38 -3.51 8.41
CA ILE A 243 -0.22 -2.45 7.39
C ILE A 243 -1.43 -2.41 6.47
N SER A 244 -1.91 -3.56 5.99
CA SER A 244 -3.10 -3.63 5.14
C SER A 244 -4.32 -3.01 5.80
N THR A 245 -4.50 -3.27 7.10
CA THR A 245 -5.59 -2.72 7.91
C THR A 245 -5.48 -1.22 8.02
N LEU A 246 -4.28 -0.69 8.33
CA LEU A 246 -4.04 0.75 8.38
C LEU A 246 -4.31 1.42 7.03
N THR A 247 -3.85 0.83 5.93
CA THR A 247 -4.11 1.38 4.59
C THR A 247 -5.61 1.35 4.25
N MET A 248 -6.33 0.28 4.59
CA MET A 248 -7.78 0.22 4.38
C MET A 248 -8.53 1.29 5.19
N ILE A 249 -8.14 1.52 6.44
CA ILE A 249 -8.68 2.62 7.26
C ILE A 249 -8.43 3.96 6.57
N ASN A 250 -7.19 4.22 6.14
CA ASN A 250 -6.83 5.46 5.45
C ASN A 250 -7.66 5.69 4.18
N LEU A 251 -7.90 4.63 3.40
CA LEU A 251 -8.75 4.71 2.20
C LEU A 251 -10.19 5.05 2.54
N SER A 252 -10.73 4.43 3.59
CA SER A 252 -12.07 4.72 4.10
C SER A 252 -12.15 6.17 4.61
N ASP A 253 -11.17 6.61 5.39
CA ASP A 253 -11.10 7.98 5.92
C ASP A 253 -11.04 9.02 4.81
N ARG A 254 -10.26 8.75 3.75
CA ARG A 254 -10.22 9.60 2.57
C ARG A 254 -11.59 9.70 1.92
N TYR A 255 -12.29 8.57 1.76
CA TYR A 255 -13.63 8.53 1.17
C TYR A 255 -14.65 9.29 2.01
N TRP A 256 -14.68 9.08 3.33
CA TRP A 256 -15.54 9.82 4.25
C TRP A 256 -15.21 11.32 4.28
N SER A 257 -13.93 11.69 4.32
CA SER A 257 -13.51 13.09 4.39
C SER A 257 -13.81 13.85 3.10
N ALA A 258 -13.65 13.21 1.94
CA ALA A 258 -14.03 13.80 0.66
C ALA A 258 -15.54 14.06 0.57
N ASN A 259 -16.37 13.14 1.08
CA ASN A 259 -17.81 13.19 0.87
C ASN A 259 -18.59 13.95 1.95
N ILE A 260 -18.22 13.78 3.22
CA ILE A 260 -18.93 14.41 4.36
C ILE A 260 -18.03 15.22 5.30
N GLY A 261 -16.71 15.20 5.10
CA GLY A 261 -15.77 16.05 5.85
C GLY A 261 -15.29 15.49 7.19
N THR A 262 -15.59 14.23 7.50
CA THR A 262 -15.13 13.55 8.72
C THR A 262 -14.33 12.29 8.37
N ARG A 263 -13.64 11.71 9.35
CA ARG A 263 -13.05 10.37 9.20
C ARG A 263 -14.15 9.31 9.25
N THR A 264 -13.80 8.09 8.86
CA THR A 264 -14.66 6.93 9.10
C THR A 264 -14.91 6.82 10.61
N PRO A 265 -16.17 6.68 11.06
CA PRO A 265 -16.45 6.40 12.46
C PRO A 265 -15.74 5.11 12.92
N ILE A 266 -15.47 5.00 14.21
CA ILE A 266 -14.81 3.81 14.77
C ILE A 266 -15.60 2.56 14.40
N ALA A 267 -14.87 1.50 14.03
CA ALA A 267 -15.42 0.20 13.63
C ALA A 267 -16.47 0.25 12.50
N SER A 268 -16.50 1.32 11.69
CA SER A 268 -17.53 1.57 10.67
C SER A 268 -17.01 1.47 9.23
N ILE A 269 -15.94 0.70 9.00
CA ILE A 269 -15.51 0.40 7.61
C ILE A 269 -16.64 -0.36 6.91
N GLY A 270 -16.92 0.00 5.66
CA GLY A 270 -17.95 -0.65 4.84
C GLY A 270 -19.39 -0.18 5.12
N THR A 271 -19.57 0.76 6.04
CA THR A 271 -20.85 1.48 6.21
C THR A 271 -20.73 2.91 5.68
N TYR A 272 -21.88 3.52 5.36
CA TYR A 272 -21.94 4.81 4.68
C TYR A 272 -23.11 5.67 5.17
N TRP A 273 -22.91 7.00 5.12
CA TRP A 273 -23.86 8.02 5.57
C TRP A 273 -25.14 8.13 4.74
N ASP A 274 -25.14 7.57 3.52
CA ASP A 274 -26.21 7.64 2.53
C ASP A 274 -26.98 6.32 2.37
N GLU A 275 -26.67 5.32 3.20
CA GLU A 275 -27.39 4.04 3.18
C GLU A 275 -28.52 4.06 4.22
N SER A 276 -29.74 3.66 3.83
CA SER A 276 -30.95 3.69 4.68
C SER A 276 -30.87 2.83 5.96
N ASN A 277 -29.80 2.05 6.11
CA ASN A 277 -29.46 1.26 7.30
C ASN A 277 -28.30 1.85 8.11
N SER A 278 -27.86 3.08 7.82
CA SER A 278 -27.25 3.89 8.85
C SER A 278 -28.35 4.09 9.88
N ALA A 279 -28.44 3.19 10.86
CA ALA A 279 -28.78 3.62 12.20
C ALA A 279 -28.03 4.94 12.34
N ALA A 280 -28.79 6.02 12.50
CA ALA A 280 -28.23 7.23 13.04
C ALA A 280 -27.54 6.75 14.32
N GLN A 281 -26.25 6.43 14.23
CA GLN A 281 -25.34 6.76 15.30
C GLN A 281 -25.49 8.26 15.34
N ASP A 282 -26.47 8.70 16.14
CA ASP A 282 -26.23 9.79 17.07
C ASP A 282 -24.77 9.64 17.44
N ILE A 283 -23.97 10.55 16.90
CA ILE A 283 -22.58 10.71 17.29
C ILE A 283 -22.71 10.97 18.78
N ASP A 284 -22.53 9.93 19.60
CA ASP A 284 -22.52 10.06 21.04
C ASP A 284 -21.29 10.91 21.35
N LEU A 285 -21.54 12.20 21.52
CA LEU A 285 -20.53 13.19 21.87
C LEU A 285 -19.86 12.87 23.22
N GLY A 286 -20.36 11.89 23.97
CA GLY A 286 -19.70 11.32 25.15
C GLY A 286 -18.32 10.73 24.85
N ASP A 287 -18.13 10.11 23.68
CA ASP A 287 -16.85 9.48 23.28
C ASP A 287 -15.73 10.50 22.96
N LEU A 288 -16.07 11.80 22.88
CA LEU A 288 -15.12 12.90 22.62
C LEU A 288 -14.69 13.63 23.90
N LEU A 289 -15.21 13.25 25.07
CA LEU A 289 -15.02 13.96 26.34
C LEU A 289 -14.38 13.13 27.46
N GLU A 290 -13.89 11.91 27.19
CA GLU A 290 -13.12 11.09 28.16
C GLU A 290 -11.62 11.04 27.87
#